data_AF-A0A2M7LI55-F1
#
_entry.id   AF-A0A2M7LI55-F1
#
_cell.length_a   1.000
_cell.length_b   1.000
_cell.length_c   1.000
_cell.angle_alpha   90.00
_cell.angle_beta   90.00
_cell.angle_gamma   90.00
#
_symmetry.space_group_name_H-M   'P 1'
#
loop_
_entity.id
_entity.type
_entity.pdbx_description
1 polymer ?
#
loop_
_entity_poly.entity_id
_entity_poly.type
_entity_poly.pdbx_seq_one_letter_code
_entity_poly.pdbx_strand_id
1 'polypeptide(L)'
;IKKTKTIKSYSYIKVPLPAIIFTAILLTGLSFYSGLSFAKSKSIATPALDSKIIFAPQKQDKSELKFFVMSFCSYGNQMEDILRPVFDLLGNKVNLVPHYIFDKIDNIDTYCSSRSGDINQCSTYVQNKYFPDITTCKKTISENLAKCKDEKAYIKAPSGAMYASLHGRQEATQNIREMCVWNIIGDNKKQWWDFVGAVNKGCTATNADSCWENQAKQVGLDTAAITDCFNKEGINLIEKELELTKKFNVSGSPTVLINDQAFPPETAYTQDGKGTLKIGKKVATQDRYRLPNVLKEAVCVGSKSNIKECNTTIPDPAGTAPAVGGC
;
A
#
# COMPACT_ATOMS: atom_id res chain seq x y z
N ILE A 1 43.07 57.45 2.85
CA ILE A 1 42.01 58.37 2.34
C ILE A 1 40.68 57.96 2.98
N LYS A 2 39.91 58.94 3.46
CA LYS A 2 38.79 58.85 4.42
C LYS A 2 37.62 57.95 3.98
N LYS A 3 37.01 57.25 4.96
CA LYS A 3 35.69 56.61 4.87
C LYS A 3 34.59 57.67 4.75
N THR A 4 33.60 57.42 3.90
CA THR A 4 32.32 58.17 3.91
C THR A 4 31.17 57.16 3.92
N LYS A 5 30.44 57.07 5.03
CA LYS A 5 29.15 56.37 5.14
C LYS A 5 28.05 57.36 4.78
N THR A 6 27.26 57.05 3.76
CA THR A 6 26.04 57.81 3.42
C THR A 6 24.88 57.27 4.25
N ILE A 7 24.32 58.10 5.14
CA ILE A 7 23.11 57.79 5.90
C ILE A 7 21.91 58.23 5.05
N LYS A 8 21.03 57.29 4.68
CA LYS A 8 19.74 57.62 4.04
C LYS A 8 18.78 58.17 5.10
N SER A 9 18.36 59.42 4.92
CA SER A 9 17.24 60.05 5.64
C SER A 9 15.93 59.52 5.07
N TYR A 10 15.09 58.91 5.90
CA TYR A 10 13.71 58.59 5.55
C TYR A 10 12.79 59.73 5.97
N SER A 11 12.02 60.26 5.02
CA SER A 11 11.00 61.27 5.26
C SER A 11 9.80 60.64 5.97
N TYR A 12 9.52 61.06 7.20
CA TYR A 12 8.32 60.63 7.93
C TYR A 12 7.09 61.38 7.41
N ILE A 13 6.08 60.64 6.95
CA ILE A 13 4.77 61.18 6.56
C ILE A 13 4.00 61.51 7.85
N LYS A 14 3.68 62.78 8.09
CA LYS A 14 2.81 63.19 9.20
C LYS A 14 1.36 62.81 8.87
N VAL A 15 0.87 61.72 9.44
CA VAL A 15 -0.54 61.31 9.32
C VAL A 15 -1.37 62.13 10.31
N PRO A 16 -2.45 62.81 9.87
CA PRO A 16 -3.27 63.62 10.76
C PRO A 16 -4.00 62.73 11.79
N LEU A 17 -4.03 63.19 13.05
CA LEU A 17 -4.57 62.46 14.20
C LEU A 17 -6.00 61.89 14.00
N PRO A 18 -6.95 62.58 13.32
CA PRO A 18 -8.27 62.02 13.04
C PRO A 18 -8.23 60.78 12.13
N ALA A 19 -7.28 60.72 11.18
CA ALA A 19 -7.14 59.58 10.29
C ALA A 19 -6.68 58.33 11.05
N ILE A 20 -5.79 58.50 12.04
CA ILE A 20 -5.32 57.41 12.91
C ILE A 20 -6.48 56.83 13.72
N ILE A 21 -7.32 57.70 14.31
CA ILE A 21 -8.50 57.29 15.09
C ILE A 21 -9.49 56.53 14.22
N PHE A 22 -9.76 57.03 13.00
CA PHE A 22 -10.68 56.37 12.07
C PHE A 22 -10.17 54.99 11.64
N THR A 23 -8.88 54.86 11.31
CA THR A 23 -8.29 53.54 11.00
C THR A 23 -8.30 52.59 12.20
N ALA A 24 -8.02 53.07 13.41
CA ALA A 24 -8.03 52.23 14.61
C ALA A 24 -9.44 51.70 14.94
N ILE A 25 -10.48 52.53 14.77
CA ILE A 25 -11.88 52.12 14.96
C ILE A 25 -12.31 51.13 13.87
N LEU A 26 -11.88 51.32 12.62
CA LEU A 26 -12.18 50.40 11.52
C LEU A 26 -11.51 49.03 11.72
N LEU A 27 -10.24 49.01 12.14
CA LEU A 27 -9.47 47.79 12.42
C LEU A 27 -10.01 47.01 13.63
N THR A 28 -10.47 47.71 14.68
CA THR A 28 -11.10 47.09 15.85
C THR A 28 -12.51 46.58 15.56
N GLY A 29 -13.29 47.28 14.74
CA GLY A 29 -14.61 46.82 14.28
C GLY A 29 -14.56 45.57 13.40
N LEU A 30 -13.59 45.50 12.47
CA LEU A 30 -13.38 44.32 11.61
C LEU A 30 -12.87 43.12 12.40
N SER A 31 -11.98 43.33 13.38
CA SER A 31 -11.51 42.26 14.26
C SER A 31 -12.61 41.72 15.17
N PHE A 32 -13.51 42.57 15.68
CA PHE A 32 -14.70 42.11 16.43
C PHE A 32 -15.67 41.30 15.56
N TYR A 33 -15.96 41.74 14.33
CA TYR A 33 -16.84 41.00 13.42
C TYR A 33 -16.23 39.65 13.00
N SER A 34 -14.93 39.60 12.73
CA SER A 34 -14.23 38.34 12.43
C SER A 34 -14.21 37.38 13.63
N GLY A 35 -14.04 37.90 14.86
CA GLY A 35 -14.10 37.10 16.10
C GLY A 35 -15.50 36.54 16.39
N LEU A 36 -16.55 37.34 16.20
CA LEU A 36 -17.95 36.90 16.32
C LEU A 36 -18.33 35.87 15.26
N SER A 37 -17.88 36.05 14.02
CA SER A 37 -18.10 35.09 12.94
C SER A 37 -17.35 33.77 13.17
N PHE A 38 -16.10 33.84 13.68
CA PHE A 38 -15.32 32.68 14.09
C PHE A 38 -15.93 31.94 15.29
N ALA A 39 -16.47 32.67 16.27
CA ALA A 39 -17.18 32.09 17.41
C ALA A 39 -18.51 31.42 17.00
N LYS A 40 -19.27 32.01 16.06
CA LYS A 40 -20.45 31.38 15.44
C LYS A 40 -20.10 30.16 14.61
N SER A 41 -18.96 30.17 13.90
CA SER A 41 -18.45 29.03 13.14
C SER A 41 -18.05 27.85 14.04
N LYS A 42 -17.53 28.11 15.25
CA LYS A 42 -17.26 27.06 16.25
C LYS A 42 -18.53 26.44 16.86
N SER A 43 -19.69 27.10 16.71
CA SER A 43 -20.98 26.63 17.24
C SER A 43 -21.83 25.87 16.19
N ILE A 44 -21.39 25.81 14.94
CA ILE A 44 -21.92 24.81 14.00
C ILE A 44 -21.18 23.53 14.34
N ALA A 45 -21.78 22.70 15.21
CA ALA A 45 -21.39 21.31 15.29
C ALA A 45 -21.39 20.78 13.86
N THR A 46 -20.20 20.47 13.32
CA THR A 46 -20.10 19.63 12.12
C THR A 46 -21.02 18.44 12.38
N PRO A 47 -22.08 18.24 11.59
CA PRO A 47 -22.95 17.10 11.81
C PRO A 47 -22.05 15.87 11.83
N ALA A 48 -22.14 15.08 12.91
CA ALA A 48 -21.37 13.87 13.04
C ALA A 48 -21.53 13.08 11.75
N LEU A 49 -20.42 12.79 11.07
CA LEU A 49 -20.44 12.05 9.82
C LEU A 49 -21.01 10.67 10.14
N ASP A 50 -22.29 10.42 9.82
CA ASP A 50 -22.96 9.15 10.09
C ASP A 50 -22.91 8.31 8.82
N SER A 51 -22.20 7.18 8.87
CA SER A 51 -22.11 6.24 7.75
C SER A 51 -23.15 5.14 7.88
N LYS A 52 -23.85 4.87 6.78
CA LYS A 52 -24.78 3.74 6.66
C LYS A 52 -24.07 2.39 6.52
N ILE A 53 -22.80 2.39 6.10
CA ILE A 53 -22.01 1.17 5.93
C ILE A 53 -21.21 0.94 7.22
N ILE A 54 -21.42 -0.21 7.84
CA ILE A 54 -20.81 -0.57 9.11
C ILE A 54 -19.88 -1.77 8.88
N PHE A 55 -18.62 -1.61 9.27
CA PHE A 55 -17.67 -2.71 9.37
C PHE A 55 -17.68 -3.27 10.80
N ALA A 56 -18.18 -4.50 10.93
CA ALA A 56 -18.26 -5.23 12.19
C ALA A 56 -17.88 -6.70 11.94
N PRO A 57 -16.58 -7.03 11.81
CA PRO A 57 -16.14 -8.38 11.55
C PRO A 57 -16.43 -9.29 12.75
N GLN A 58 -16.54 -10.59 12.50
CA GLN A 58 -16.68 -11.58 13.57
C GLN A 58 -15.47 -11.47 14.50
N LYS A 59 -15.73 -11.35 15.81
CA LYS A 59 -14.65 -11.13 16.78
C LYS A 59 -13.88 -12.41 17.06
N GLN A 60 -12.55 -12.30 17.11
CA GLN A 60 -11.64 -13.37 17.46
C GLN A 60 -10.87 -13.03 18.74
N ASP A 61 -10.38 -14.03 19.47
CA ASP A 61 -9.60 -13.81 20.71
C ASP A 61 -8.35 -12.98 20.42
N LYS A 62 -7.73 -13.26 19.28
CA LYS A 62 -6.65 -12.49 18.67
C LYS A 62 -7.07 -12.16 17.23
N SER A 63 -7.50 -10.92 16.99
CA SER A 63 -7.93 -10.50 15.65
C SER A 63 -6.78 -10.65 14.66
N GLU A 64 -7.12 -11.07 13.45
CA GLU A 64 -6.19 -11.25 12.36
C GLU A 64 -6.48 -10.26 11.23
N LEU A 65 -5.42 -9.58 10.78
CA LEU A 65 -5.37 -8.81 9.55
C LEU A 65 -4.48 -9.58 8.57
N LYS A 66 -5.08 -10.15 7.53
CA LYS A 66 -4.36 -10.67 6.38
C LYS A 66 -4.13 -9.54 5.39
N PHE A 67 -2.90 -9.37 4.92
CA PHE A 67 -2.61 -8.43 3.85
C PHE A 67 -1.88 -9.16 2.72
N PHE A 68 -2.54 -9.23 1.57
CA PHE A 68 -2.05 -9.87 0.37
C PHE A 68 -1.26 -8.86 -0.45
N VAL A 69 0.02 -9.14 -0.64
CA VAL A 69 0.97 -8.27 -1.32
C VAL A 69 1.81 -9.03 -2.34
N MET A 70 2.56 -8.30 -3.13
CA MET A 70 3.60 -8.85 -4.01
C MET A 70 4.85 -7.99 -3.83
N SER A 71 6.02 -8.62 -3.69
CA SER A 71 7.27 -7.92 -3.44
C SER A 71 7.57 -6.91 -4.55
N PHE A 72 7.93 -5.68 -4.18
CA PHE A 72 8.17 -4.56 -5.08
C PHE A 72 6.93 -3.97 -5.78
N CYS A 73 5.70 -4.48 -5.56
CA CYS A 73 4.50 -3.73 -5.93
C CYS A 73 4.44 -2.45 -5.09
N SER A 74 4.45 -1.29 -5.75
CA SER A 74 4.47 0.01 -5.06
C SER A 74 3.33 0.19 -4.05
N TYR A 75 2.12 -0.30 -4.38
CA TYR A 75 0.98 -0.28 -3.46
C TYR A 75 1.11 -1.29 -2.32
N GLY A 76 1.76 -2.43 -2.55
CA GLY A 76 2.09 -3.43 -1.53
C GLY A 76 3.09 -2.88 -0.51
N ASN A 77 4.21 -2.32 -0.99
CA ASN A 77 5.22 -1.67 -0.15
C ASN A 77 4.62 -0.53 0.67
N GLN A 78 3.71 0.26 0.08
CA GLN A 78 2.97 1.29 0.81
C GLN A 78 2.11 0.70 1.93
N MET A 79 1.39 -0.41 1.68
CA MET A 79 0.62 -1.10 2.71
C MET A 79 1.51 -1.60 3.85
N GLU A 80 2.68 -2.12 3.54
CA GLU A 80 3.67 -2.54 4.54
C GLU A 80 4.13 -1.36 5.41
N ASP A 81 4.46 -0.23 4.79
CA ASP A 81 4.84 1.00 5.51
C ASP A 81 3.70 1.53 6.40
N ILE A 82 2.45 1.42 5.94
CA ILE A 82 1.25 1.79 6.71
C ILE A 82 1.02 0.85 7.89
N LEU A 83 1.21 -0.45 7.70
CA LEU A 83 0.99 -1.47 8.72
C LEU A 83 2.14 -1.56 9.72
N ARG A 84 3.36 -1.18 9.35
CA ARG A 84 4.52 -1.19 10.25
C ARG A 84 4.27 -0.47 11.59
N PRO A 85 3.80 0.79 11.65
CA PRO A 85 3.51 1.44 12.93
C PRO A 85 2.31 0.81 13.67
N VAL A 86 1.39 0.15 12.96
CA VAL A 86 0.31 -0.63 13.58
C VAL A 86 0.89 -1.87 14.27
N PHE A 87 1.82 -2.56 13.61
CA PHE A 87 2.58 -3.68 14.18
C PHE A 87 3.40 -3.21 15.39
N ASP A 88 4.17 -2.13 15.28
CA ASP A 88 5.02 -1.64 16.37
C ASP A 88 4.19 -1.28 17.62
N LEU A 89 2.94 -0.83 17.43
CA LEU A 89 2.02 -0.48 18.52
C LEU A 89 1.31 -1.69 19.13
N LEU A 90 0.73 -2.57 18.30
CA LEU A 90 -0.11 -3.68 18.77
C LEU A 90 0.69 -4.96 19.03
N GLY A 91 1.80 -5.15 18.32
CA GLY A 91 2.71 -6.27 18.43
C GLY A 91 1.99 -7.62 18.36
N ASN A 92 2.31 -8.49 19.32
CA ASN A 92 1.74 -9.83 19.43
C ASN A 92 0.32 -9.88 20.00
N LYS A 93 -0.37 -8.74 20.21
CA LYS A 93 -1.77 -8.72 20.69
C LYS A 93 -2.78 -8.94 19.56
N VAL A 94 -2.35 -8.81 18.31
CA VAL A 94 -3.10 -9.11 17.09
C VAL A 94 -2.21 -9.93 16.15
N ASN A 95 -2.78 -10.52 15.10
CA ASN A 95 -2.04 -11.16 14.03
C ASN A 95 -2.07 -10.25 12.81
N LEU A 96 -0.93 -9.74 12.36
CA LEU A 96 -0.81 -9.05 11.07
C LEU A 96 0.01 -9.97 10.16
N VAL A 97 -0.63 -10.64 9.20
CA VAL A 97 -0.04 -11.77 8.47
C VAL A 97 0.08 -11.41 6.98
N PRO A 98 1.32 -11.38 6.42
CA PRO A 98 1.53 -11.21 5.00
C PRO A 98 1.11 -12.46 4.24
N HIS A 99 0.52 -12.26 3.08
CA HIS A 99 0.19 -13.28 2.11
C HIS A 99 0.60 -12.82 0.72
N TYR A 100 0.80 -13.76 -0.20
CA TYR A 100 1.44 -13.47 -1.48
C TYR A 100 0.64 -13.97 -2.65
N ILE A 101 0.67 -13.23 -3.75
CA ILE A 101 -0.13 -13.54 -4.93
C ILE A 101 0.76 -14.19 -5.99
N PHE A 102 0.32 -15.34 -6.48
CA PHE A 102 0.96 -16.09 -7.55
C PHE A 102 -0.08 -16.49 -8.60
N ASP A 103 0.38 -16.69 -9.82
CA ASP A 103 -0.33 -17.35 -10.90
C ASP A 103 0.26 -18.75 -11.09
N LYS A 104 -0.61 -19.76 -11.23
CA LYS A 104 -0.24 -21.10 -11.70
C LYS A 104 -0.43 -21.20 -13.20
N ILE A 105 0.58 -21.72 -13.88
CA ILE A 105 0.65 -21.85 -15.33
C ILE A 105 0.72 -23.33 -15.68
N ASP A 106 -0.43 -23.91 -16.01
CA ASP A 106 -0.54 -25.32 -16.38
C ASP A 106 -0.06 -25.58 -17.82
N ASN A 107 -0.26 -24.60 -18.72
CA ASN A 107 0.17 -24.67 -20.11
C ASN A 107 0.74 -23.32 -20.56
N ILE A 108 2.06 -23.28 -20.77
CA ILE A 108 2.77 -22.06 -21.16
C ILE A 108 2.35 -21.54 -22.53
N ASP A 109 1.98 -22.42 -23.48
CA ASP A 109 1.54 -22.01 -24.81
C ASP A 109 0.22 -21.25 -24.75
N THR A 110 -0.78 -21.80 -24.04
CA THR A 110 -2.08 -21.13 -23.85
C THR A 110 -1.91 -19.84 -23.05
N TYR A 111 -1.15 -19.90 -21.95
CA TYR A 111 -0.86 -18.74 -21.11
C TYR A 111 -0.24 -17.59 -21.91
N CYS A 112 0.84 -17.87 -22.64
CA CYS A 112 1.55 -16.85 -23.39
C CYS A 112 0.79 -16.35 -24.60
N SER A 113 0.01 -17.21 -25.28
CA SER A 113 -0.83 -16.78 -26.40
C SER A 113 -1.89 -15.77 -25.95
N SER A 114 -2.47 -15.96 -24.76
CA SER A 114 -3.46 -15.02 -24.20
C SER A 114 -2.89 -13.65 -23.80
N ARG A 115 -1.59 -13.57 -23.53
CA ARG A 115 -0.92 -12.36 -22.99
C ARG A 115 -0.02 -11.63 -23.99
N SER A 116 0.34 -12.26 -25.11
CA SER A 116 1.27 -11.68 -26.08
C SER A 116 0.60 -10.88 -27.21
N GLY A 117 -0.74 -10.92 -27.29
CA GLY A 117 -1.55 -10.35 -28.36
C GLY A 117 -1.84 -11.35 -29.49
N ASP A 118 -2.93 -11.15 -30.21
CA ASP A 118 -3.29 -11.98 -31.36
C ASP A 118 -2.71 -11.39 -32.67
N ILE A 119 -1.79 -12.13 -33.29
CA ILE A 119 -1.14 -11.71 -34.53
C ILE A 119 -2.13 -11.49 -35.69
N ASN A 120 -3.27 -12.18 -35.66
CA ASN A 120 -4.32 -12.03 -36.66
C ASN A 120 -5.13 -10.74 -36.48
N GLN A 121 -5.06 -10.11 -35.31
CA GLN A 121 -5.72 -8.84 -35.00
C GLN A 121 -4.87 -7.62 -35.35
N CYS A 122 -3.67 -7.80 -35.94
CA CYS A 122 -2.79 -6.68 -36.23
C CYS A 122 -3.41 -5.60 -37.12
N SER A 123 -4.32 -5.94 -38.03
CA SER A 123 -5.07 -4.94 -38.82
C SER A 123 -5.90 -4.04 -37.90
N THR A 124 -6.68 -4.64 -37.00
CA THR A 124 -7.49 -3.95 -35.98
C THR A 124 -6.63 -3.12 -35.04
N TYR A 125 -5.47 -3.65 -34.60
CA TYR A 125 -4.60 -2.94 -33.68
C TYR A 125 -3.97 -1.68 -34.33
N VAL A 126 -3.59 -1.76 -35.61
CA VAL A 126 -3.09 -0.62 -36.38
C VAL A 126 -4.21 0.40 -36.61
N GLN A 127 -5.42 -0.05 -36.96
CA GLN A 127 -6.59 0.84 -37.11
C GLN A 127 -6.87 1.62 -35.82
N ASN A 128 -6.74 0.97 -34.66
CA ASN A 128 -6.90 1.57 -33.34
C ASN A 128 -5.64 2.29 -32.83
N LYS A 129 -4.60 2.43 -33.66
CA LYS A 129 -3.35 3.15 -33.37
C LYS A 129 -2.52 2.57 -32.21
N TYR A 130 -2.68 1.29 -31.88
CA TYR A 130 -1.80 0.59 -30.95
C TYR A 130 -0.43 0.30 -31.57
N PHE A 131 -0.36 0.18 -32.90
CA PHE A 131 0.89 -0.03 -33.65
C PHE A 131 0.95 0.88 -34.89
N PRO A 132 2.16 1.26 -35.34
CA PRO A 132 2.33 2.12 -36.51
C PRO A 132 1.97 1.40 -37.82
N ASP A 133 2.26 0.10 -37.92
CA ASP A 133 2.03 -0.72 -39.11
C ASP A 133 1.92 -2.20 -38.75
N ILE A 134 1.42 -3.00 -39.70
CA ILE A 134 1.16 -4.44 -39.51
C ILE A 134 2.47 -5.21 -39.28
N THR A 135 3.57 -4.84 -39.94
CA THR A 135 4.86 -5.51 -39.80
C THR A 135 5.42 -5.33 -38.39
N THR A 136 5.38 -4.11 -37.87
CA THR A 136 5.77 -3.77 -36.50
C THR A 136 4.90 -4.51 -35.48
N CYS A 137 3.58 -4.56 -35.69
CA CYS A 137 2.66 -5.32 -34.85
C CYS A 137 3.03 -6.82 -34.79
N LYS A 138 3.16 -7.46 -35.97
CA LYS A 138 3.46 -8.90 -36.06
C LYS A 138 4.81 -9.23 -35.42
N LYS A 139 5.82 -8.39 -35.64
CA LYS A 139 7.14 -8.53 -35.03
C LYS A 139 7.05 -8.44 -33.50
N THR A 140 6.42 -7.39 -32.98
CA THR A 140 6.29 -7.17 -31.53
C THR A 140 5.55 -8.30 -30.83
N ILE A 141 4.42 -8.75 -31.38
CA ILE A 141 3.65 -9.88 -30.83
C ILE A 141 4.49 -11.17 -30.84
N SER A 142 5.22 -11.43 -31.92
CA SER A 142 6.07 -12.63 -32.03
C SER A 142 7.23 -12.60 -31.03
N GLU A 143 7.86 -11.44 -30.85
CA GLU A 143 8.92 -11.23 -29.85
C GLU A 143 8.38 -11.37 -28.42
N ASN A 144 7.21 -10.81 -28.13
CA ASN A 144 6.55 -10.95 -26.83
C ASN A 144 6.21 -12.42 -26.54
N LEU A 145 5.69 -13.15 -27.54
CA LEU A 145 5.37 -14.57 -27.42
C LEU A 145 6.63 -15.39 -27.15
N ALA A 146 7.71 -15.15 -27.89
CA ALA A 146 8.99 -15.85 -27.67
C ALA A 146 9.55 -15.55 -26.28
N LYS A 147 9.52 -14.28 -25.84
CA LYS A 147 9.95 -13.87 -24.50
C LYS A 147 9.10 -14.52 -23.41
N CYS A 148 7.78 -14.56 -23.59
CA CYS A 148 6.87 -15.18 -22.63
C CYS A 148 7.11 -16.69 -22.53
N LYS A 149 7.42 -17.37 -23.63
CA LYS A 149 7.69 -18.82 -23.64
C LYS A 149 9.07 -19.19 -23.08
N ASP A 150 9.93 -18.24 -22.75
CA ASP A 150 11.19 -18.53 -22.06
C ASP A 150 10.88 -19.01 -20.63
N GLU A 151 11.02 -20.32 -20.40
CA GLU A 151 10.72 -20.95 -19.11
C GLU A 151 11.54 -20.33 -17.96
N LYS A 152 12.69 -19.69 -18.25
CA LYS A 152 13.50 -18.99 -17.25
C LYS A 152 12.80 -17.79 -16.63
N ALA A 153 11.70 -17.32 -17.22
CA ALA A 153 10.86 -16.28 -16.66
C ALA A 153 9.90 -16.77 -15.56
N TYR A 154 9.94 -18.06 -15.22
CA TYR A 154 9.05 -18.67 -14.23
C TYR A 154 9.79 -19.48 -13.18
N ILE A 155 9.06 -19.83 -12.12
CA ILE A 155 9.47 -20.85 -11.17
C ILE A 155 8.89 -22.16 -11.68
N LYS A 156 9.73 -23.17 -11.93
CA LYS A 156 9.31 -24.47 -12.47
C LYS A 156 9.40 -25.54 -11.38
N ALA A 157 8.28 -26.19 -11.07
CA ALA A 157 8.25 -27.33 -10.16
C ALA A 157 8.77 -28.61 -10.84
N PRO A 158 9.21 -29.62 -10.06
CA PRO A 158 9.57 -30.94 -10.59
C PRO A 158 8.46 -31.63 -11.38
N SER A 159 7.20 -31.34 -11.07
CA SER A 159 6.03 -31.82 -11.81
C SER A 159 5.89 -31.25 -13.22
N GLY A 160 6.67 -30.21 -13.56
CA GLY A 160 6.57 -29.45 -14.80
C GLY A 160 5.64 -28.23 -14.72
N ALA A 161 4.85 -28.09 -13.63
CA ALA A 161 4.04 -26.90 -13.41
C ALA A 161 4.91 -25.64 -13.27
N MET A 162 4.44 -24.52 -13.80
CA MET A 162 5.13 -23.24 -13.71
C MET A 162 4.33 -22.24 -12.88
N TYR A 163 5.05 -21.33 -12.22
CA TYR A 163 4.48 -20.31 -11.36
C TYR A 163 5.10 -18.95 -11.68
N ALA A 164 4.26 -17.93 -11.61
CA ALA A 164 4.63 -16.54 -11.76
C ALA A 164 4.03 -15.69 -10.64
N SER A 165 4.48 -14.45 -10.53
CA SER A 165 3.72 -13.37 -9.90
C SER A 165 3.49 -12.30 -10.98
N LEU A 166 2.71 -11.25 -10.68
CA LEU A 166 2.22 -10.31 -11.70
C LEU A 166 3.36 -9.60 -12.46
N HIS A 167 4.47 -9.32 -11.78
CA HIS A 167 5.65 -8.65 -12.33
C HIS A 167 6.80 -9.61 -12.64
N GLY A 168 6.52 -10.91 -12.72
CA GLY A 168 7.45 -11.94 -13.20
C GLY A 168 8.31 -12.60 -12.12
N ARG A 169 9.36 -13.32 -12.57
CA ARG A 169 10.12 -14.25 -11.73
C ARG A 169 10.75 -13.62 -10.49
N GLN A 170 11.37 -12.44 -10.62
CA GLN A 170 12.10 -11.81 -9.51
C GLN A 170 11.17 -11.54 -8.32
N GLU A 171 9.99 -10.98 -8.59
CA GLU A 171 8.93 -10.81 -7.59
C GLU A 171 8.51 -12.16 -7.00
N ALA A 172 8.20 -13.14 -7.84
CA ALA A 172 7.78 -14.47 -7.38
C ALA A 172 8.82 -15.14 -6.45
N THR A 173 10.11 -15.03 -6.79
CA THR A 173 11.18 -15.58 -5.94
C THR A 173 11.36 -14.78 -4.65
N GLN A 174 11.14 -13.48 -4.67
CA GLN A 174 11.24 -12.65 -3.48
C GLN A 174 10.04 -12.90 -2.53
N ASN A 175 8.83 -13.06 -3.07
CA ASN A 175 7.65 -13.51 -2.31
C ASN A 175 7.98 -14.79 -1.52
N ILE A 176 8.62 -15.80 -2.14
CA ILE A 176 9.02 -17.04 -1.44
C ILE A 176 10.00 -16.78 -0.32
N ARG A 177 11.02 -15.93 -0.52
CA ARG A 177 12.00 -15.61 0.52
C ARG A 177 11.33 -14.96 1.73
N GLU A 178 10.40 -14.06 1.50
CA GLU A 178 9.68 -13.39 2.58
C GLU A 178 8.72 -14.34 3.32
N MET A 179 8.04 -15.25 2.60
CA MET A 179 7.29 -16.35 3.23
C MET A 179 8.19 -17.26 4.06
N CYS A 180 9.38 -17.60 3.55
CA CYS A 180 10.37 -18.39 4.27
C CYS A 180 10.82 -17.69 5.56
N VAL A 181 11.16 -16.39 5.48
CA VAL A 181 11.50 -15.59 6.66
C VAL A 181 10.34 -15.59 7.65
N TRP A 182 9.10 -15.38 7.21
CA TRP A 182 7.92 -15.39 8.07
C TRP A 182 7.79 -16.69 8.88
N ASN A 183 8.10 -17.83 8.25
CA ASN A 183 8.02 -19.15 8.87
C ASN A 183 9.21 -19.43 9.80
N ILE A 184 10.42 -19.08 9.40
CA ILE A 184 11.66 -19.39 10.14
C ILE A 184 11.74 -18.60 11.45
N ILE A 185 11.34 -17.33 11.45
CA ILE A 185 11.52 -16.44 12.62
C ILE A 185 10.57 -16.72 13.79
N GLY A 186 9.60 -17.63 13.64
CA GLY A 186 8.62 -17.96 14.68
C GLY A 186 7.89 -16.73 15.19
N ASP A 187 7.93 -16.48 16.50
CA ASP A 187 7.24 -15.35 17.14
C ASP A 187 7.96 -13.99 16.95
N ASN A 188 9.20 -13.97 16.46
CA ASN A 188 9.95 -12.73 16.24
C ASN A 188 9.51 -12.02 14.94
N LYS A 189 8.22 -11.73 14.80
CA LYS A 189 7.63 -11.15 13.58
C LYS A 189 8.22 -9.80 13.20
N LYS A 190 8.85 -9.07 14.14
CA LYS A 190 9.57 -7.83 13.86
C LYS A 190 10.69 -8.05 12.83
N GLN A 191 11.34 -9.21 12.85
CA GLN A 191 12.45 -9.52 11.95
C GLN A 191 11.99 -9.66 10.49
N TRP A 192 10.75 -10.10 10.24
CA TRP A 192 10.16 -10.07 8.90
C TRP A 192 9.96 -8.64 8.42
N TRP A 193 9.40 -7.77 9.27
CA TRP A 193 9.21 -6.35 8.92
C TRP A 193 10.54 -5.63 8.64
N ASP A 194 11.58 -5.95 9.41
CA ASP A 194 12.92 -5.40 9.19
C ASP A 194 13.52 -5.93 7.87
N PHE A 195 13.31 -7.21 7.55
CA PHE A 195 13.77 -7.82 6.30
C PHE A 195 13.10 -7.21 5.07
N VAL A 196 11.78 -7.16 5.03
CA VAL A 196 11.04 -6.60 3.89
C VAL A 196 11.35 -5.12 3.71
N GLY A 197 11.45 -4.35 4.81
CA GLY A 197 11.89 -2.97 4.76
C GLY A 197 13.32 -2.79 4.22
N ALA A 198 14.25 -3.70 4.56
CA ALA A 198 15.61 -3.67 4.05
C ALA A 198 15.67 -4.04 2.55
N VAL A 199 14.91 -5.05 2.11
CA VAL A 199 14.81 -5.43 0.69
C VAL A 199 14.20 -4.31 -0.15
N ASN A 200 13.07 -3.73 0.29
CA ASN A 200 12.40 -2.66 -0.44
C ASN A 200 13.26 -1.40 -0.61
N LYS A 201 14.19 -1.14 0.32
CA LYS A 201 15.11 0.00 0.27
C LYS A 201 16.42 -0.30 -0.45
N GLY A 202 16.94 -1.52 -0.27
CA GLY A 202 18.27 -1.91 -0.72
C GLY A 202 18.31 -2.63 -2.07
N CYS A 203 17.16 -3.12 -2.55
CA CYS A 203 17.04 -3.90 -3.77
C CYS A 203 16.02 -3.30 -4.75
N THR A 204 15.98 -3.85 -5.95
CA THR A 204 15.03 -3.49 -7.02
C THR A 204 14.32 -4.76 -7.53
N ALA A 205 13.19 -4.57 -8.19
CA ALA A 205 12.45 -5.64 -8.87
C ALA A 205 13.27 -6.38 -9.95
N THR A 206 14.42 -5.83 -10.37
CA THR A 206 15.28 -6.43 -11.39
C THR A 206 16.52 -7.13 -10.83
N ASN A 207 16.90 -6.88 -9.57
CA ASN A 207 18.11 -7.45 -8.96
C ASN A 207 17.88 -8.21 -7.65
N ALA A 208 16.63 -8.44 -7.25
CA ALA A 208 16.27 -9.07 -5.98
C ALA A 208 17.06 -10.37 -5.72
N ASP A 209 17.14 -11.26 -6.71
CA ASP A 209 17.87 -12.55 -6.63
C ASP A 209 19.33 -12.43 -6.22
N SER A 210 20.04 -11.38 -6.60
CA SER A 210 21.44 -11.15 -6.21
C SER A 210 21.61 -10.18 -5.04
N CYS A 211 20.53 -9.49 -4.64
CA CYS A 211 20.57 -8.43 -3.65
C CYS A 211 20.09 -8.86 -2.25
N TRP A 212 19.11 -9.78 -2.18
CA TRP A 212 18.37 -10.10 -0.94
C TRP A 212 19.27 -10.55 0.22
N GLU A 213 20.34 -11.31 -0.06
CA GLU A 213 21.22 -11.88 0.98
C GLU A 213 21.87 -10.81 1.85
N ASN A 214 22.32 -9.71 1.23
CA ASN A 214 22.95 -8.62 1.97
C ASN A 214 21.94 -7.95 2.90
N GLN A 215 20.68 -7.85 2.48
CA GLN A 215 19.62 -7.26 3.30
C GLN A 215 19.20 -8.19 4.43
N ALA A 216 19.10 -9.50 4.17
CA ALA A 216 18.87 -10.51 5.19
C ALA A 216 19.98 -10.51 6.27
N LYS A 217 21.25 -10.47 5.86
CA LYS A 217 22.40 -10.41 6.78
C LYS A 217 22.38 -9.15 7.66
N GLN A 218 22.02 -7.99 7.09
CA GLN A 218 21.93 -6.72 7.83
C GLN A 218 20.91 -6.77 8.98
N VAL A 219 19.85 -7.58 8.84
CA VAL A 219 18.82 -7.75 9.88
C VAL A 219 18.99 -9.05 10.68
N GLY A 220 20.17 -9.66 10.61
CA GLY A 220 20.54 -10.82 11.42
C GLY A 220 19.82 -12.12 11.04
N LEU A 221 19.37 -12.26 9.79
CA LEU A 221 18.78 -13.50 9.28
C LEU A 221 19.83 -14.47 8.77
N ASP A 222 19.60 -15.76 8.99
CA ASP A 222 20.38 -16.85 8.41
C ASP A 222 19.98 -17.06 6.94
N THR A 223 20.85 -16.60 6.03
CA THR A 223 20.63 -16.75 4.58
C THR A 223 20.63 -18.21 4.15
N ALA A 224 21.39 -19.09 4.82
CA ALA A 224 21.39 -20.51 4.49
C ALA A 224 20.05 -21.15 4.83
N ALA A 225 19.44 -20.80 5.96
CA ALA A 225 18.10 -21.26 6.32
C ALA A 225 17.02 -20.77 5.33
N ILE A 226 17.10 -19.51 4.90
CA ILE A 226 16.18 -18.97 3.88
C ILE A 226 16.34 -19.71 2.56
N THR A 227 17.58 -19.93 2.11
CA THR A 227 17.86 -20.69 0.89
C THR A 227 17.39 -22.14 1.00
N ASP A 228 17.54 -22.78 2.16
CA ASP A 228 17.06 -24.14 2.40
C ASP A 228 15.53 -24.23 2.31
N CYS A 229 14.82 -23.32 2.98
CA CYS A 229 13.36 -23.19 2.87
C CYS A 229 12.93 -22.91 1.42
N PHE A 230 13.59 -21.97 0.73
CA PHE A 230 13.26 -21.64 -0.66
C PHE A 230 13.34 -22.88 -1.56
N ASN A 231 14.41 -23.67 -1.43
CA ASN A 231 14.64 -24.85 -2.26
C ASN A 231 13.72 -26.02 -1.91
N LYS A 232 13.43 -26.24 -0.62
CA LYS A 232 12.67 -27.41 -0.15
C LYS A 232 11.17 -27.17 -0.07
N GLU A 233 10.76 -25.97 0.34
CA GLU A 233 9.38 -25.64 0.67
C GLU A 233 8.74 -24.64 -0.32
N GLY A 234 9.52 -23.97 -1.16
CA GLY A 234 9.04 -22.86 -2.00
C GLY A 234 7.79 -23.19 -2.83
N ILE A 235 7.76 -24.34 -3.51
CA ILE A 235 6.59 -24.76 -4.31
C ILE A 235 5.37 -25.03 -3.41
N ASN A 236 5.57 -25.66 -2.26
CA ASN A 236 4.48 -25.93 -1.31
C ASN A 236 3.91 -24.63 -0.71
N LEU A 237 4.76 -23.63 -0.48
CA LEU A 237 4.33 -22.30 -0.04
C LEU A 237 3.49 -21.61 -1.11
N ILE A 238 3.90 -21.67 -2.38
CA ILE A 238 3.12 -21.12 -3.49
C ILE A 238 1.73 -21.77 -3.57
N GLU A 239 1.65 -23.11 -3.52
CA GLU A 239 0.36 -23.81 -3.63
C GLU A 239 -0.59 -23.45 -2.48
N LYS A 240 -0.09 -23.26 -1.26
CA LYS A 240 -0.90 -22.77 -0.13
C LYS A 240 -1.42 -21.35 -0.35
N GLU A 241 -0.59 -20.46 -0.90
CA GLU A 241 -1.03 -19.11 -1.25
C GLU A 241 -2.06 -19.11 -2.39
N LEU A 242 -1.93 -20.00 -3.38
CA LEU A 242 -2.92 -20.19 -4.44
C LEU A 242 -4.28 -20.66 -3.90
N GLU A 243 -4.30 -21.59 -2.95
CA GLU A 243 -5.52 -22.00 -2.26
C GLU A 243 -6.16 -20.84 -1.49
N LEU A 244 -5.35 -20.04 -0.82
CA LEU A 244 -5.81 -18.92 0.00
C LEU A 244 -6.37 -17.77 -0.84
N THR A 245 -5.63 -17.35 -1.88
CA THR A 245 -6.04 -16.31 -2.82
C THR A 245 -7.30 -16.72 -3.57
N LYS A 246 -7.41 -17.99 -3.98
CA LYS A 246 -8.66 -18.54 -4.55
C LYS A 246 -9.82 -18.50 -3.55
N LYS A 247 -9.60 -18.94 -2.30
CA LYS A 247 -10.63 -18.94 -1.23
C LYS A 247 -11.22 -17.56 -1.01
N PHE A 248 -10.38 -16.53 -1.05
CA PHE A 248 -10.78 -15.15 -0.77
C PHE A 248 -10.98 -14.28 -2.01
N ASN A 249 -10.92 -14.87 -3.22
CA ASN A 249 -11.02 -14.18 -4.50
C ASN A 249 -10.05 -12.97 -4.58
N VAL A 250 -8.81 -13.17 -4.14
CA VAL A 250 -7.74 -12.17 -4.18
C VAL A 250 -7.00 -12.29 -5.50
N SER A 251 -6.97 -11.20 -6.25
CA SER A 251 -6.24 -11.11 -7.53
C SER A 251 -5.33 -9.90 -7.63
N GLY A 252 -5.17 -9.12 -6.56
CA GLY A 252 -4.41 -7.86 -6.59
C GLY A 252 -3.83 -7.46 -5.23
N SER A 253 -2.75 -6.70 -5.27
CA SER A 253 -1.99 -6.13 -4.17
C SER A 253 -2.18 -4.61 -4.06
N PRO A 254 -2.45 -4.07 -2.85
CA PRO A 254 -2.75 -4.77 -1.62
C PRO A 254 -4.22 -5.17 -1.57
N THR A 255 -4.49 -6.36 -1.03
CA THR A 255 -5.83 -6.75 -0.57
C THR A 255 -5.77 -7.02 0.94
N VAL A 256 -6.71 -6.48 1.71
CA VAL A 256 -6.73 -6.60 3.18
C VAL A 256 -8.01 -7.29 3.64
N LEU A 257 -7.87 -8.25 4.56
CA LEU A 257 -8.98 -8.90 5.23
C LEU A 257 -8.79 -8.79 6.74
N ILE A 258 -9.85 -8.48 7.47
CA ILE A 258 -9.90 -8.58 8.94
C ILE A 258 -10.79 -9.75 9.31
N ASN A 259 -10.25 -10.74 10.02
CA ASN A 259 -10.96 -11.95 10.43
C ASN A 259 -11.75 -12.57 9.25
N ASP A 260 -11.06 -12.77 8.12
CA ASP A 260 -11.58 -13.32 6.86
C ASP A 260 -12.61 -12.44 6.11
N GLN A 261 -12.90 -11.24 6.59
CA GLN A 261 -13.78 -10.28 5.89
C GLN A 261 -12.96 -9.19 5.18
N ALA A 262 -13.25 -8.97 3.89
CA ALA A 262 -12.62 -7.90 3.10
C ALA A 262 -12.75 -6.53 3.78
N PHE A 263 -11.64 -5.79 3.84
CA PHE A 263 -11.57 -4.47 4.44
C PHE A 263 -10.79 -3.50 3.53
N PRO A 264 -11.36 -2.31 3.26
CA PRO A 264 -12.78 -1.94 3.41
C PRO A 264 -13.69 -2.88 2.61
N PRO A 265 -14.96 -3.07 3.00
CA PRO A 265 -15.91 -3.78 2.16
C PRO A 265 -16.18 -2.98 0.88
N GLU A 266 -16.43 -3.66 -0.24
CA GLU A 266 -16.66 -3.03 -1.55
C GLU A 266 -17.78 -1.98 -1.50
N THR A 267 -18.81 -2.24 -0.71
CA THR A 267 -19.97 -1.34 -0.51
C THR A 267 -19.63 -0.01 0.16
N ALA A 268 -18.41 0.13 0.73
CA ALA A 268 -17.92 1.38 1.29
C ALA A 268 -17.34 2.32 0.24
N TYR A 269 -17.02 1.84 -0.96
CA TYR A 269 -16.50 2.66 -2.05
C TYR A 269 -17.63 3.30 -2.85
N THR A 270 -17.48 4.58 -3.18
CA THR A 270 -18.35 5.30 -4.10
C THR A 270 -17.54 5.85 -5.27
N GLN A 271 -18.18 5.96 -6.45
CA GLN A 271 -17.53 6.46 -7.66
C GLN A 271 -17.04 7.91 -7.53
N ASP A 272 -17.70 8.72 -6.71
CA ASP A 272 -17.31 10.10 -6.44
C ASP A 272 -16.22 10.25 -5.36
N GLY A 273 -15.73 9.13 -4.80
CA GLY A 273 -14.68 9.11 -3.80
C GLY A 273 -15.12 9.57 -2.40
N LYS A 274 -16.43 9.74 -2.17
CA LYS A 274 -16.99 10.24 -0.90
C LYS A 274 -17.54 9.14 0.00
N GLY A 275 -17.14 7.90 -0.23
CA GLY A 275 -17.49 6.76 0.61
C GLY A 275 -17.17 7.02 2.08
N THR A 276 -18.00 6.47 2.96
CA THR A 276 -17.79 6.55 4.41
C THR A 276 -18.02 5.18 5.03
N LEU A 277 -17.21 4.82 6.02
CA LEU A 277 -17.28 3.52 6.70
C LEU A 277 -17.26 3.73 8.20
N LYS A 278 -18.27 3.20 8.89
CA LYS A 278 -18.29 3.15 10.36
C LYS A 278 -17.53 1.94 10.85
N ILE A 279 -16.54 2.15 11.72
CA ILE A 279 -15.70 1.12 12.33
C ILE A 279 -15.76 1.36 13.84
N GLY A 280 -16.48 0.49 14.55
CA GLY A 280 -16.77 0.70 15.96
C GLY A 280 -17.51 2.03 16.20
N LYS A 281 -16.87 2.95 16.95
CA LYS A 281 -17.42 4.28 17.25
C LYS A 281 -16.95 5.37 16.28
N LYS A 282 -16.05 5.05 15.35
CA LYS A 282 -15.43 6.03 14.44
C LYS A 282 -16.02 5.89 13.04
N VAL A 283 -15.94 6.96 12.26
CA VAL A 283 -16.27 6.95 10.83
C VAL A 283 -15.05 7.42 10.06
N ALA A 284 -14.65 6.62 9.07
CA ALA A 284 -13.56 6.93 8.15
C ALA A 284 -14.14 7.30 6.78
N THR A 285 -13.53 8.29 6.12
CA THR A 285 -13.79 8.62 4.72
C THR A 285 -12.93 7.75 3.80
N GLN A 286 -13.37 7.58 2.56
CA GLN A 286 -12.75 6.66 1.59
C GLN A 286 -11.27 6.93 1.32
N ASP A 287 -10.85 8.19 1.31
CA ASP A 287 -9.45 8.61 1.18
C ASP A 287 -8.56 8.16 2.36
N ARG A 288 -9.18 7.75 3.49
CA ARG A 288 -8.50 7.38 4.72
C ARG A 288 -8.48 5.89 5.00
N TYR A 289 -9.13 5.08 4.18
CA TYR A 289 -9.27 3.63 4.38
C TYR A 289 -7.94 2.90 4.55
N ARG A 290 -6.89 3.37 3.88
CA ARG A 290 -5.53 2.81 3.96
C ARG A 290 -4.61 3.66 4.83
N LEU A 291 -5.11 4.24 5.93
CA LEU A 291 -4.27 4.94 6.89
C LEU A 291 -4.09 4.14 8.18
N PRO A 292 -2.95 4.29 8.90
CA PRO A 292 -2.61 3.44 10.04
C PRO A 292 -3.72 3.39 11.10
N ASN A 293 -4.32 4.54 11.43
CA ASN A 293 -5.39 4.59 12.43
C ASN A 293 -6.67 3.86 12.00
N VAL A 294 -6.98 3.81 10.70
CA VAL A 294 -8.19 3.16 10.19
C VAL A 294 -8.01 1.64 10.17
N LEU A 295 -6.85 1.14 9.72
CA LEU A 295 -6.50 -0.27 9.78
C LEU A 295 -6.36 -0.78 11.23
N LYS A 296 -5.73 0.03 12.10
CA LYS A 296 -5.68 -0.24 13.54
C LYS A 296 -7.08 -0.34 14.13
N GLU A 297 -7.99 0.59 13.82
CA GLU A 297 -9.37 0.52 14.32
C GLU A 297 -10.07 -0.77 13.82
N ALA A 298 -9.89 -1.12 12.55
CA ALA A 298 -10.49 -2.31 11.94
C ALA A 298 -10.06 -3.60 12.64
N VAL A 299 -8.76 -3.78 12.91
CA VAL A 299 -8.26 -4.95 13.65
C VAL A 299 -8.67 -4.91 15.13
N CYS A 300 -8.73 -3.72 15.73
CA CYS A 300 -9.15 -3.56 17.12
C CYS A 300 -10.63 -3.94 17.34
N VAL A 301 -11.54 -3.57 16.44
CA VAL A 301 -12.97 -3.94 16.56
C VAL A 301 -13.22 -5.43 16.31
N GLY A 302 -12.32 -6.09 15.58
CA GLY A 302 -12.31 -7.55 15.38
C GLY A 302 -11.75 -8.34 16.56
N SER A 303 -11.23 -7.69 17.60
CA SER A 303 -10.72 -8.35 18.80
C SER A 303 -11.80 -8.53 19.86
N LYS A 304 -11.87 -9.70 20.51
CA LYS A 304 -12.65 -9.88 21.75
C LYS A 304 -11.96 -9.20 22.94
N SER A 305 -10.64 -9.20 22.94
CA SER A 305 -9.82 -8.60 24.00
C SER A 305 -9.80 -7.07 23.87
N ASN A 306 -9.96 -6.38 25.00
CA ASN A 306 -9.76 -4.93 25.06
C ASN A 306 -8.26 -4.59 25.06
N ILE A 307 -7.74 -4.23 23.89
CA ILE A 307 -6.34 -3.86 23.72
C ILE A 307 -6.18 -2.37 24.01
N LYS A 308 -5.49 -2.01 25.10
CA LYS A 308 -5.34 -0.63 25.56
C LYS A 308 -4.78 0.30 24.46
N GLU A 309 -3.81 -0.20 23.71
CA GLU A 309 -3.11 0.50 22.63
C GLU A 309 -4.01 0.86 21.45
N CYS A 310 -5.20 0.26 21.31
CA CYS A 310 -6.19 0.67 20.30
C CYS A 310 -6.59 2.15 20.44
N ASN A 311 -6.46 2.72 21.65
CA ASN A 311 -6.75 4.13 21.91
C ASN A 311 -5.59 5.08 21.55
N THR A 312 -4.40 4.56 21.24
CA THR A 312 -3.22 5.38 20.92
C THR A 312 -3.24 5.83 19.47
N THR A 313 -3.25 7.14 19.21
CA THR A 313 -3.20 7.66 17.84
C THR A 313 -1.81 7.46 17.22
N ILE A 314 -1.78 6.93 16.00
CA ILE A 314 -0.56 6.84 15.18
C ILE A 314 -0.53 8.08 14.28
N PRO A 315 0.58 8.83 14.15
CA PRO A 315 0.67 9.91 13.17
C PRO A 315 0.43 9.40 11.74
N ASP A 316 -0.27 10.17 10.93
CA ASP A 316 -0.36 9.84 9.50
C ASP A 316 1.05 9.94 8.87
N PRO A 317 1.38 9.08 7.88
CA PRO A 317 2.63 9.19 7.14
C PRO A 317 2.79 10.59 6.54
N ALA A 318 3.99 11.17 6.61
CA ALA A 318 4.27 12.47 6.02
C ALA A 318 4.25 12.37 4.48
N GLY A 319 3.50 13.27 3.81
CA GLY A 319 3.43 13.33 2.35
C GLY A 319 1.99 13.23 1.80
N THR A 320 1.88 12.90 0.52
CA THR A 320 0.60 12.71 -0.17
C THR A 320 -0.12 11.48 0.39
N ALA A 321 -1.45 11.53 0.47
CA ALA A 321 -2.27 10.40 0.89
C ALA A 321 -1.93 9.12 0.08
N PRO A 322 -2.00 7.93 0.70
CA PRO A 322 -1.79 6.66 0.01
C PRO A 322 -2.58 6.59 -1.29
N ALA A 323 -1.94 6.13 -2.36
CA ALA A 323 -2.60 6.07 -3.65
C ALA A 323 -3.72 5.02 -3.61
N VAL A 324 -4.91 5.43 -4.05
CA VAL A 324 -6.05 4.52 -4.18
C VAL A 324 -5.81 3.69 -5.44
N GLY A 325 -5.42 2.43 -5.27
CA GLY A 325 -5.10 1.56 -6.40
C GLY A 325 -4.53 0.21 -5.98
N GLY A 326 -4.13 -0.58 -6.96
CA GLY A 326 -3.44 -1.83 -6.76
C GLY A 326 -2.64 -2.19 -7.99
N CYS A 327 -1.68 -3.09 -7.78
CA CYS A 327 -1.28 -4.03 -8.80
C CYS A 327 -2.31 -5.18 -8.73
#